data_AF-A0A3P8FLH7-F1
#
_entry.id   AF-A0A3P8FLH7-F1
#
_cell.length_a   1.000
_cell.length_b   1.000
_cell.length_c   1.000
_cell.angle_alpha   90.00
_cell.angle_beta   90.00
_cell.angle_gamma   90.00
#
_symmetry.space_group_name_H-M   'P 1'
#
loop_
_entity.id
_entity.type
_entity.pdbx_description
1 polymer ?
#
loop_
_entity_poly.entity_id
_entity_poly.type
_entity_poly.pdbx_seq_one_letter_code
_entity_poly.pdbx_strand_id
1 'polypeptide(L)'
;MSLEEAIQAVGDAQAEEERCIDASRLAKEALIKAREAVNKQRGLIDETVRALTSAEKEAGQLVQSLNQTNSQVDKLSHQIEMQTKESEEADIKMERLLEAYPWIHEEKQNFGVENGPYCFTSRDPIETRRRIHSLKERRDRLGRTVNMRAMNMLGNAEKQYSELIRRQEIVLADKRKIQARMSSPRPTLWL
;
A
#
# COMPACT_ATOMS: atom_id res chain seq x y z
N MET A 1 -53.87 96.60 -35.98
CA MET A 1 -53.26 96.47 -34.64
C MET A 1 -52.82 97.85 -34.22
N SER A 2 -53.30 98.31 -33.07
CA SER A 2 -52.85 99.59 -32.51
C SER A 2 -51.40 99.46 -32.03
N LEU A 3 -50.68 100.57 -31.96
CA LEU A 3 -49.30 100.58 -31.48
C LEU A 3 -49.19 100.07 -30.02
N GLU A 4 -50.24 100.28 -29.23
CA GLU A 4 -50.36 99.79 -27.85
C GLU A 4 -50.49 98.26 -27.76
N GLU A 5 -51.27 97.63 -28.65
CA GLU A 5 -51.39 96.16 -28.70
C GLU A 5 -50.05 95.49 -29.01
N ALA A 6 -49.24 96.10 -29.89
CA ALA A 6 -47.91 95.62 -30.23
C ALA A 6 -46.91 95.77 -29.05
N ILE A 7 -46.99 96.86 -28.29
CA ILE A 7 -46.15 97.08 -27.11
C ILE A 7 -46.48 96.06 -26.01
N GLN A 8 -47.78 95.80 -25.77
CA GLN A 8 -48.21 94.81 -24.79
C GLN A 8 -47.76 93.39 -25.18
N ALA A 9 -47.91 93.00 -26.44
CA ALA A 9 -47.48 91.69 -26.93
C ALA A 9 -45.95 91.48 -26.82
N VAL A 10 -45.15 92.54 -27.05
CA VAL A 10 -43.70 92.48 -26.85
C VAL A 10 -43.35 92.34 -25.37
N GLY A 11 -44.05 93.04 -24.47
CA GLY A 11 -43.86 92.91 -23.03
C GLY A 11 -44.21 91.51 -22.50
N ASP A 12 -45.31 90.93 -22.97
CA ASP A 12 -45.71 89.56 -22.61
C ASP A 12 -44.70 88.52 -23.15
N ALA A 13 -44.18 88.73 -24.38
CA ALA A 13 -43.14 87.87 -24.95
C ALA A 13 -41.81 87.96 -24.19
N GLN A 14 -41.41 89.14 -23.73
CA GLN A 14 -40.21 89.33 -22.90
C GLN A 14 -40.35 88.65 -21.53
N ALA A 15 -41.51 88.77 -20.89
CA ALA A 15 -41.78 88.09 -19.62
C ALA A 15 -41.76 86.56 -19.78
N GLU A 16 -42.24 86.04 -20.91
CA GLU A 16 -42.19 84.61 -21.19
C GLU A 16 -40.78 84.11 -21.55
N GLU A 17 -39.98 84.92 -22.25
CA GLU A 17 -38.56 84.66 -22.49
C GLU A 17 -37.78 84.57 -21.17
N GLU A 18 -37.99 85.51 -20.25
CA GLU A 18 -37.33 85.53 -18.93
C GLU A 18 -37.71 84.29 -18.11
N ARG A 19 -38.99 83.90 -18.10
CA ARG A 19 -39.46 82.65 -17.45
C ARG A 19 -38.80 81.41 -18.07
N CYS A 20 -38.69 81.36 -19.40
CA CYS A 20 -38.03 80.26 -20.09
C CYS A 20 -36.53 80.17 -19.76
N ILE A 21 -35.86 81.31 -19.63
CA ILE A 21 -34.45 81.38 -19.23
C ILE A 21 -34.27 80.86 -17.81
N ASP A 22 -35.11 81.30 -16.86
CA ASP A 22 -35.04 80.83 -15.48
C ASP A 22 -35.38 79.35 -15.35
N ALA A 23 -36.40 78.86 -16.07
CA ALA A 23 -36.72 77.44 -16.11
C ALA A 23 -35.56 76.61 -16.70
N SER A 24 -34.91 77.09 -17.77
CA SER A 24 -33.74 76.46 -18.37
C SER A 24 -32.54 76.44 -17.41
N ARG A 25 -32.32 77.52 -16.65
CA ARG A 25 -31.27 77.60 -15.63
C ARG A 25 -31.50 76.59 -14.52
N LEU A 26 -32.70 76.54 -13.95
CA LEU A 26 -33.07 75.59 -12.89
C LEU A 26 -32.95 74.13 -13.38
N ALA A 27 -33.36 73.85 -14.62
CA ALA A 27 -33.22 72.53 -15.22
C ALA A 27 -31.74 72.11 -15.38
N LYS A 28 -30.86 73.04 -15.79
CA LYS A 28 -29.41 72.79 -15.88
C LYS A 28 -28.79 72.52 -14.52
N GLU A 29 -29.13 73.31 -13.50
CA GLU A 29 -28.65 73.09 -12.12
C GLU A 29 -29.11 71.73 -11.57
N ALA A 30 -30.37 71.35 -11.81
CA ALA A 30 -30.89 70.04 -11.43
C ALA A 30 -30.16 68.90 -12.17
N LEU A 31 -29.87 69.06 -13.46
CA LEU A 31 -29.13 68.09 -14.26
C LEU A 31 -27.71 67.90 -13.72
N ILE A 32 -27.01 68.97 -13.36
CA ILE A 32 -25.66 68.91 -12.78
C ILE A 32 -25.71 68.12 -11.46
N LYS A 33 -26.63 68.44 -10.55
CA LYS A 33 -26.80 67.73 -9.28
C LYS A 33 -27.12 66.25 -9.48
N ALA A 34 -28.00 65.92 -10.43
CA ALA A 34 -28.32 64.54 -10.76
C ALA A 34 -27.10 63.79 -11.33
N ARG A 35 -26.30 64.44 -12.18
CA ARG A 35 -25.08 63.87 -12.75
C ARG A 35 -24.01 63.61 -11.68
N GLU A 36 -23.83 64.54 -10.75
CA GLU A 36 -22.93 64.37 -9.61
C GLU A 36 -23.36 63.21 -8.72
N ALA A 37 -24.66 63.10 -8.42
CA ALA A 37 -25.20 61.98 -7.65
C ALA A 37 -24.96 60.63 -8.34
N VAL A 38 -25.20 60.55 -9.66
CA VAL A 38 -24.92 59.34 -10.46
C VAL A 38 -23.43 58.99 -10.44
N ASN A 39 -22.54 59.97 -10.60
CA ASN A 39 -21.10 59.73 -10.56
C ASN A 39 -20.66 59.22 -9.18
N LYS A 40 -21.22 59.76 -8.10
CA LYS A 40 -20.93 59.30 -6.74
C LYS A 40 -21.39 57.85 -6.52
N GLN A 41 -22.59 57.50 -6.98
CA GLN A 41 -23.10 56.13 -6.89
C GLN A 41 -22.26 55.16 -7.74
N ARG A 42 -21.82 55.57 -8.93
CA ARG A 42 -20.90 54.77 -9.76
C ARG A 42 -19.59 54.50 -9.04
N GLY A 43 -18.99 55.51 -8.40
CA GLY A 43 -17.76 55.32 -7.60
C GLY A 43 -17.93 54.30 -6.47
N LEU A 44 -19.06 54.35 -5.75
CA LEU A 44 -19.37 53.38 -4.70
C LEU A 44 -19.56 51.96 -5.26
N ILE A 45 -20.23 51.82 -6.41
CA ILE A 45 -20.38 50.54 -7.10
C ILE A 45 -19.00 50.00 -7.49
N ASP A 46 -18.13 50.82 -8.08
CA ASP A 46 -16.80 50.38 -8.49
C ASP A 46 -15.95 49.93 -7.29
N GLU A 47 -16.04 50.62 -6.16
CA GLU A 47 -15.36 50.23 -4.91
C GLU A 47 -15.90 48.91 -4.35
N THR A 48 -17.21 48.74 -4.30
CA THR A 48 -17.83 47.49 -3.80
C THR A 48 -17.55 46.31 -4.71
N VAL A 49 -17.53 46.50 -6.04
CA VAL A 49 -17.14 45.47 -7.02
C VAL A 49 -15.67 45.07 -6.83
N ARG A 50 -14.76 46.03 -6.62
CA ARG A 50 -13.36 45.73 -6.31
C ARG A 50 -13.21 44.94 -5.00
N ALA A 51 -13.96 45.31 -3.97
CA ALA A 51 -13.93 44.58 -2.71
C ALA A 51 -14.49 43.16 -2.85
N LEU A 52 -15.60 43.00 -3.57
CA LEU A 52 -16.23 41.69 -3.83
C LEU A 52 -15.28 40.76 -4.58
N THR A 53 -14.67 41.23 -5.66
CA THR A 53 -13.72 40.44 -6.46
C THR A 53 -12.47 40.03 -5.66
N SER A 54 -11.99 40.88 -4.75
CA SER A 54 -10.90 40.51 -3.83
C SER A 54 -11.33 39.42 -2.86
N ALA A 55 -12.51 39.57 -2.25
CA ALA A 55 -13.05 38.59 -1.31
C ALA A 55 -13.33 37.24 -1.98
N GLU A 56 -13.84 37.23 -3.21
CA GLU A 56 -14.05 36.01 -4.00
C GLU A 56 -12.72 35.28 -4.28
N LYS A 57 -11.66 36.04 -4.60
CA LYS A 57 -10.33 35.46 -4.81
C LYS A 57 -9.76 34.84 -3.53
N GLU A 58 -9.88 35.54 -2.41
CA GLU A 58 -9.44 35.03 -1.10
C GLU A 58 -10.22 33.78 -0.69
N ALA A 59 -11.55 33.78 -0.87
CA ALA A 59 -12.39 32.62 -0.64
C ALA A 59 -11.96 31.43 -1.51
N GLY A 60 -11.67 31.65 -2.79
CA GLY A 60 -11.16 30.63 -3.69
C GLY A 60 -9.82 30.04 -3.22
N GLN A 61 -8.90 30.87 -2.75
CA GLN A 61 -7.61 30.43 -2.21
C GLN A 61 -7.78 29.61 -0.92
N LEU A 62 -8.67 30.03 -0.02
CA LEU A 62 -8.97 29.31 1.21
C LEU A 62 -9.59 27.94 0.92
N VAL A 63 -10.51 27.84 -0.05
CA VAL A 63 -11.09 26.56 -0.46
C VAL A 63 -10.02 25.62 -1.03
N GLN A 64 -9.10 26.13 -1.86
CA GLN A 64 -7.98 25.34 -2.36
C GLN A 64 -7.08 24.83 -1.24
N SER A 65 -6.72 25.71 -0.30
CA SER A 65 -5.92 25.35 0.86
C SER A 65 -6.62 24.29 1.73
N LEU A 66 -7.92 24.45 1.99
CA LEU A 66 -8.72 23.51 2.76
C LEU A 66 -8.80 22.12 2.09
N ASN A 67 -8.96 22.08 0.77
CA ASN A 67 -8.94 20.81 0.04
C ASN A 67 -7.57 20.13 0.11
N GLN A 68 -6.48 20.90 0.04
CA GLN A 68 -5.13 20.38 0.19
C GLN A 68 -4.87 19.84 1.60
N THR A 69 -5.28 20.56 2.64
CA THR A 69 -5.11 20.11 4.03
C THR A 69 -5.96 18.88 4.31
N ASN A 70 -7.20 18.82 3.82
CA ASN A 70 -8.04 17.62 3.95
C ASN A 70 -7.38 16.40 3.29
N SER A 71 -6.83 16.55 2.08
CA SER A 71 -6.09 15.45 1.44
C SER A 71 -4.85 15.01 2.23
N GLN A 72 -4.18 15.93 2.93
CA GLN A 72 -3.06 15.57 3.82
C GLN A 72 -3.53 14.84 5.08
N VAL A 73 -4.64 15.29 5.68
CA VAL A 73 -5.27 14.62 6.82
C VAL A 73 -5.62 13.19 6.45
N ASP A 74 -6.30 12.96 5.32
CA ASP A 74 -6.69 11.61 4.89
C ASP A 74 -5.47 10.68 4.71
N LYS A 75 -4.39 11.20 4.13
CA LYS A 75 -3.13 10.45 3.97
C LYS A 75 -2.52 10.06 5.31
N LEU A 76 -2.45 11.01 6.25
CA LEU A 76 -1.89 10.76 7.58
C LEU A 76 -2.77 9.80 8.37
N SER A 77 -4.09 9.94 8.29
CA SER A 77 -5.04 9.00 8.91
C SER A 77 -4.84 7.58 8.40
N HIS A 78 -4.70 7.38 7.08
CA HIS A 78 -4.43 6.06 6.52
C HIS A 78 -3.06 5.51 6.95
N GLN A 79 -2.03 6.36 7.01
CA GLN A 79 -0.71 5.94 7.50
C GLN A 79 -0.75 5.50 8.97
N ILE A 80 -1.49 6.22 9.81
CA ILE A 80 -1.69 5.85 11.22
C ILE A 80 -2.39 4.50 11.30
N GLU A 81 -3.49 4.29 10.58
CA GLU A 81 -4.22 3.02 10.57
C GLU A 81 -3.32 1.84 10.15
N MET A 82 -2.54 2.01 9.09
CA MET A 82 -1.58 1.01 8.62
C MET A 82 -0.51 0.71 9.67
N GLN A 83 0.09 1.74 10.27
CA GLN A 83 1.12 1.56 11.29
C GLN A 83 0.57 0.94 12.58
N THR A 84 -0.64 1.29 12.99
CA THR A 84 -1.31 0.67 14.15
C THR A 84 -1.51 -0.81 13.89
N LYS A 85 -2.04 -1.17 12.72
CA LYS A 85 -2.22 -2.58 12.35
C LYS A 85 -0.89 -3.34 12.27
N GLU A 86 0.13 -2.75 11.65
CA GLU A 86 1.47 -3.35 11.59
C GLU A 86 2.09 -3.56 12.98
N SER A 87 1.87 -2.61 13.91
CA SER A 87 2.29 -2.74 15.30
C SER A 87 1.56 -3.88 16.00
N GLU A 88 0.24 -3.95 15.90
CA GLU A 88 -0.57 -5.02 16.49
C GLU A 88 -0.16 -6.40 15.95
N GLU A 89 0.06 -6.52 14.63
CA GLU A 89 0.55 -7.75 14.01
C GLU A 89 1.97 -8.11 14.48
N ALA A 90 2.84 -7.13 14.67
CA ALA A 90 4.19 -7.32 15.20
C ALA A 90 4.17 -7.78 16.67
N ASP A 91 3.30 -7.21 17.49
CA ASP A 91 3.13 -7.57 18.90
C ASP A 91 2.59 -9.00 19.03
N ILE A 92 1.53 -9.36 18.29
CA ILE A 92 1.01 -10.73 18.23
C ILE A 92 2.11 -11.71 17.79
N LYS A 93 2.93 -11.32 16.80
CA LYS A 93 4.04 -12.15 16.34
C LYS A 93 5.13 -12.29 17.41
N MET A 94 5.43 -11.23 18.16
CA MET A 94 6.38 -11.26 19.26
C MET A 94 5.91 -12.23 20.35
N GLU A 95 4.66 -12.12 20.79
CA GLU A 95 4.07 -13.00 21.81
C GLU A 95 4.15 -14.46 21.38
N ARG A 96 3.73 -14.78 20.15
CA ARG A 96 3.81 -16.14 19.58
C ARG A 96 5.25 -16.68 19.56
N LEU A 97 6.24 -15.84 19.24
CA LEU A 97 7.64 -16.25 19.24
C LEU A 97 8.15 -16.51 20.66
N LEU A 98 7.76 -15.68 21.64
CA LEU A 98 8.13 -15.87 23.04
C LEU A 98 7.53 -17.16 23.62
N GLU A 99 6.27 -17.48 23.28
CA GLU A 99 5.62 -18.73 23.68
C GLU A 99 6.27 -19.95 23.03
N ALA A 100 6.55 -19.90 21.72
CA ALA A 100 7.14 -21.02 20.98
C ALA A 100 8.59 -21.31 21.38
N TYR A 101 9.31 -20.31 21.91
CA TYR A 101 10.74 -20.40 22.19
C TYR A 101 11.08 -19.92 23.61
N PRO A 102 10.83 -20.73 24.65
CA PRO A 102 11.08 -20.35 26.05
C PRO A 102 12.53 -19.95 26.35
N TRP A 103 13.51 -20.52 25.63
CA TRP A 103 14.93 -20.18 25.74
C TRP A 103 15.21 -18.69 25.49
N ILE A 104 14.35 -18.01 24.72
CA ILE A 104 14.48 -16.58 24.47
C ILE A 104 14.41 -15.83 25.80
N HIS A 105 13.56 -16.24 26.75
CA HIS A 105 13.46 -15.58 28.04
C HIS A 105 14.75 -15.70 28.85
N GLU A 106 15.37 -16.88 28.84
CA GLU A 106 16.61 -17.18 29.58
C GLU A 106 17.82 -16.41 29.02
N GLU A 107 17.88 -16.28 27.68
CA GLU A 107 19.02 -15.70 26.98
C GLU A 107 18.80 -14.25 26.50
N LYS A 108 17.62 -13.66 26.72
CA LYS A 108 17.28 -12.29 26.31
C LYS A 108 18.30 -11.25 26.76
N GLN A 109 18.86 -11.43 27.95
CA GLN A 109 19.90 -10.57 28.53
C GLN A 109 21.19 -10.50 27.69
N ASN A 110 21.44 -11.49 26.84
CA ASN A 110 22.62 -11.58 25.99
C ASN A 110 22.38 -10.98 24.58
N PHE A 111 21.16 -10.53 24.27
CA PHE A 111 20.80 -9.99 22.96
C PHE A 111 21.38 -8.58 22.77
N GLY A 112 22.01 -8.33 21.62
CA GLY A 112 22.58 -7.01 21.29
C GLY A 112 23.84 -6.63 22.07
N VAL A 113 24.38 -7.51 22.91
CA VAL A 113 25.65 -7.30 23.60
C VAL A 113 26.79 -7.28 22.57
N GLU A 114 27.59 -6.22 22.59
CA GLU A 114 28.73 -6.05 21.68
C GLU A 114 29.73 -7.20 21.85
N ASN A 115 30.18 -7.78 20.74
CA ASN A 115 30.99 -9.02 20.70
C ASN A 115 30.36 -10.25 21.36
N GLY A 116 29.08 -10.18 21.75
CA GLY A 116 28.31 -11.30 22.27
C GLY A 116 27.82 -12.27 21.17
N PRO A 117 27.31 -13.44 21.57
CA PRO A 117 26.81 -14.46 20.63
C PRO A 117 25.63 -13.95 19.77
N TYR A 118 24.86 -12.99 20.30
CA TYR A 118 23.69 -12.35 19.68
C TYR A 118 23.94 -10.87 19.31
N CYS A 119 25.17 -10.54 18.92
CA CYS A 119 25.51 -9.22 18.42
C CYS A 119 24.93 -9.01 17.00
N PHE A 120 23.86 -8.23 16.89
CA PHE A 120 23.16 -8.00 15.61
C PHE A 120 23.92 -7.07 14.64
N THR A 121 24.94 -6.35 15.12
CA THR A 121 25.78 -5.48 14.28
C THR A 121 26.88 -6.27 13.57
N SER A 122 27.48 -7.27 14.23
CA SER A 122 28.51 -8.12 13.63
C SER A 122 27.95 -9.34 12.89
N ARG A 123 26.75 -9.80 13.25
CA ARG A 123 26.05 -10.90 12.59
C ARG A 123 24.73 -10.41 12.02
N ASP A 124 24.73 -10.09 10.74
CA ASP A 124 23.52 -9.68 10.03
C ASP A 124 22.45 -10.80 10.12
N PRO A 125 21.26 -10.49 10.66
CA PRO A 125 20.13 -11.42 10.69
C PRO A 125 19.74 -11.97 9.31
N ILE A 126 19.91 -11.18 8.23
CA ILE A 126 19.55 -11.58 6.87
C ILE A 126 20.51 -12.66 6.35
N GLU A 127 21.82 -12.44 6.46
CA GLU A 127 22.82 -13.44 6.10
C GLU A 127 22.70 -14.71 6.94
N THR A 128 22.46 -14.56 8.24
CA THR A 128 22.27 -15.68 9.16
C THR A 128 21.06 -16.52 8.74
N ARG A 129 19.94 -15.87 8.34
CA ARG A 129 18.74 -16.55 7.83
C ARG A 129 19.03 -17.32 6.55
N ARG A 130 19.75 -16.72 5.59
CA ARG A 130 20.17 -17.40 4.35
C ARG A 130 21.03 -18.63 4.63
N ARG A 131 21.98 -18.51 5.57
CA ARG A 131 22.86 -19.61 5.97
C ARG A 131 22.08 -20.75 6.63
N ILE A 132 21.14 -20.44 7.52
CA ILE A 132 20.25 -21.44 8.13
C ILE A 132 19.45 -22.18 7.06
N HIS A 133 18.90 -21.46 6.07
CA HIS A 133 18.13 -22.06 4.99
C HIS A 133 18.97 -23.06 4.17
N SER A 134 20.15 -22.63 3.71
CA SER A 134 21.08 -23.50 2.96
C SER A 134 21.48 -24.75 3.75
N LEU A 135 21.73 -24.61 5.07
CA LEU A 135 22.06 -25.74 5.93
C LEU A 135 20.88 -26.71 6.09
N LYS A 136 19.64 -26.20 6.22
CA LYS A 136 18.43 -27.03 6.27
C LYS A 136 18.22 -27.81 4.97
N GLU A 137 18.36 -27.15 3.81
CA GLU A 137 18.27 -27.81 2.52
C GLU A 137 19.34 -28.90 2.36
N ARG A 138 20.57 -28.62 2.77
CA ARG A 138 21.67 -29.59 2.73
C ARG A 138 21.38 -30.79 3.63
N ARG A 139 20.89 -30.56 4.85
CA ARG A 139 20.44 -31.63 5.76
C ARG A 139 19.36 -32.49 5.10
N ASP A 140 18.33 -31.88 4.49
CA ASP A 140 17.23 -32.62 3.87
C ASP A 140 17.67 -33.43 2.65
N ARG A 141 18.60 -32.89 1.86
CA ARG A 141 19.22 -33.62 0.76
C ARG A 141 20.02 -34.82 1.25
N LEU A 142 20.80 -34.64 2.30
CA LEU A 142 21.58 -35.74 2.90
C LEU A 142 20.65 -36.79 3.51
N GLY A 143 19.61 -36.40 4.23
CA GLY A 143 18.62 -37.33 4.80
C GLY A 143 17.96 -38.21 3.73
N ARG A 144 17.56 -37.61 2.60
CA ARG A 144 17.03 -38.37 1.45
C ARG A 144 18.05 -39.34 0.87
N THR A 145 19.29 -38.87 0.66
CA THR A 145 20.37 -39.69 0.07
C THR A 145 20.73 -40.87 0.97
N VAL A 146 20.84 -40.65 2.28
CA VAL A 146 21.14 -41.70 3.27
C VAL A 146 20.02 -42.73 3.31
N ASN A 147 18.75 -42.29 3.37
CA ASN A 147 17.61 -43.20 3.35
C ASN A 147 17.55 -44.04 2.07
N MET A 148 17.81 -43.44 0.90
CA MET A 148 17.86 -44.18 -0.37
C MET A 148 19.01 -45.17 -0.42
N ARG A 149 20.20 -44.81 0.09
CA ARG A 149 21.34 -45.74 0.16
C ARG A 149 21.04 -46.91 1.10
N ALA A 150 20.44 -46.65 2.26
CA ALA A 150 20.04 -47.69 3.21
C ALA A 150 18.98 -48.64 2.60
N MET A 151 17.96 -48.09 1.94
CA MET A 151 16.93 -48.87 1.24
C MET A 151 17.53 -49.78 0.16
N ASN A 152 18.43 -49.25 -0.66
CA ASN A 152 19.11 -50.02 -1.71
C ASN A 152 20.02 -51.13 -1.14
N MET A 153 20.71 -50.84 -0.02
CA MET A 153 21.56 -51.81 0.66
C MET A 153 20.74 -52.97 1.24
N LEU A 154 19.60 -52.66 1.87
CA LEU A 154 18.66 -53.66 2.38
C LEU A 154 18.15 -54.56 1.24
N GLY A 155 17.64 -53.96 0.16
CA GLY A 155 17.13 -54.73 -0.97
C GLY A 155 18.19 -55.61 -1.65
N ASN A 156 19.46 -55.18 -1.66
CA ASN A 156 20.55 -56.03 -2.16
C ASN A 156 20.86 -57.21 -1.23
N ALA A 157 20.83 -56.99 0.10
CA ALA A 157 21.01 -58.06 1.08
C ALA A 157 19.86 -59.08 1.01
N GLU A 158 18.61 -58.63 0.85
CA GLU A 158 17.44 -59.49 0.66
C GLU A 158 17.54 -60.35 -0.61
N LYS A 159 18.04 -59.76 -1.71
CA LYS A 159 18.30 -60.50 -2.96
C LYS A 159 19.36 -61.58 -2.77
N GLN A 160 20.49 -61.24 -2.14
CA GLN A 160 21.56 -62.20 -1.86
C GLN A 160 21.08 -63.34 -0.95
N TYR A 161 20.28 -63.01 0.06
CA TYR A 161 19.67 -64.01 0.95
C TYR A 161 18.74 -64.95 0.17
N SER A 162 17.86 -64.41 -0.66
CA SER A 162 16.94 -65.20 -1.49
C SER A 162 17.69 -66.13 -2.46
N GLU A 163 18.78 -65.64 -3.05
CA GLU A 163 19.63 -66.44 -3.93
C GLU A 163 20.37 -67.56 -3.18
N LEU A 164 20.82 -67.30 -1.95
CA LEU A 164 21.42 -68.30 -1.07
C LEU A 164 20.42 -69.41 -0.71
N ILE A 165 19.19 -69.06 -0.33
CA ILE A 165 18.12 -70.04 -0.08
C ILE A 165 17.86 -70.90 -1.31
N ARG A 166 17.70 -70.28 -2.49
CA ARG A 166 17.51 -71.01 -3.75
C ARG A 166 18.67 -71.98 -4.04
N ARG A 167 19.93 -71.55 -3.85
CA ARG A 167 21.10 -72.41 -4.03
C ARG A 167 21.10 -73.57 -3.02
N GLN A 168 20.74 -73.30 -1.77
CA GLN A 168 20.61 -74.34 -0.74
C GLN A 168 19.57 -75.40 -1.13
N GLU A 169 18.40 -74.99 -1.64
CA GLU A 169 17.36 -75.89 -2.12
C GLU A 169 17.86 -76.80 -3.25
N ILE A 170 18.57 -76.22 -4.23
CA ILE A 170 19.17 -76.98 -5.35
C ILE A 170 20.17 -78.02 -4.83
N VAL A 171 21.08 -77.61 -3.95
CA VAL A 171 22.09 -78.52 -3.36
C VAL A 171 21.43 -79.65 -2.57
N LEU A 172 20.39 -79.35 -1.78
CA LEU A 172 19.64 -80.37 -1.04
C LEU A 172 18.89 -81.32 -1.99
N ALA A 173 18.30 -80.81 -3.07
CA ALA A 173 17.63 -81.63 -4.07
C ALA A 173 18.61 -82.56 -4.79
N ASP A 174 19.78 -82.06 -5.19
CA ASP A 174 20.81 -82.88 -5.85
C ASP A 174 21.43 -83.90 -4.89
N LYS A 175 21.64 -83.55 -3.61
CA LYS A 175 22.02 -84.51 -2.57
C LYS A 175 21.02 -85.67 -2.49
N ARG A 176 19.71 -85.37 -2.47
CA ARG A 176 18.65 -86.40 -2.45
C ARG A 176 18.70 -87.28 -3.70
N LYS A 177 18.92 -86.70 -4.90
CA LYS A 177 19.05 -87.47 -6.15
C LYS A 177 20.27 -88.41 -6.14
N ILE A 178 21.42 -87.95 -5.64
CA ILE A 178 22.64 -88.77 -5.52
C ILE A 178 22.39 -89.91 -4.55
N GLN A 179 21.83 -89.62 -3.37
CA GLN A 179 21.47 -90.64 -2.39
C GLN A 179 20.51 -91.68 -2.97
N ALA A 180 19.47 -91.26 -3.69
CA ALA A 180 18.53 -92.16 -4.36
C ALA A 180 19.20 -93.05 -5.42
N ARG A 181 20.17 -92.52 -6.19
CA ARG A 181 20.95 -93.33 -7.14
C ARG A 181 21.85 -94.35 -6.45
N MET A 182 22.41 -94.01 -5.29
CA MET A 182 23.27 -94.91 -4.52
C MET A 182 22.48 -96.01 -3.80
N SER A 183 21.24 -95.74 -3.38
CA SER A 183 20.36 -96.70 -2.70
C SER A 183 19.45 -97.51 -3.64
N SER A 184 19.40 -97.16 -4.93
CA SER A 184 18.71 -97.97 -5.95
C SER A 184 19.43 -99.31 -6.15
N PRO A 185 18.74 -100.46 -6.01
CA PRO A 185 19.30 -101.76 -6.34
C PRO A 185 19.78 -101.78 -7.80
N ARG A 186 20.98 -102.34 -8.06
CA ARG A 186 21.41 -102.61 -9.44
C ARG A 186 20.39 -103.54 -10.08
N PRO A 187 19.88 -103.26 -11.30
CA PRO A 187 19.07 -104.21 -12.02
C PRO A 187 19.94 -105.45 -12.27
N THR A 188 19.60 -106.54 -11.60
CA THR A 188 20.07 -107.87 -11.96
C THR A 188 19.16 -108.34 -13.08
N LEU A 189 19.63 -108.22 -14.33
CA LEU A 189 19.06 -108.94 -15.45
C LEU A 189 20.21 -109.55 -16.24
N TRP A 190 20.41 -110.84 -15.94
CA TRP A 190 21.07 -111.82 -16.80
C TRP A 190 20.17 -112.08 -18.01
N LEU A 191 20.69 -111.82 -19.21
CA LEU A 191 20.75 -112.69 -20.41
C LEU A 191 21.20 -111.87 -21.62
#